data_AF-A0A4Z1J6X1-F1
#
_entry.id   AF-A0A4Z1J6X1-F1
#
_cell.length_a   1.000
_cell.length_b   1.000
_cell.length_c   1.000
_cell.angle_alpha   90.00
_cell.angle_beta   90.00
_cell.angle_gamma   90.00
#
_symmetry.space_group_name_H-M   'P 1'
#
loop_
_entity.id
_entity.type
_entity.pdbx_description
1 polymer ?
#
loop_
_entity_poly.entity_id
_entity_poly.type
_entity_poly.pdbx_seq_one_letter_code
_entity_poly.pdbx_strand_id
1 'polypeptide(L)'
;MAYNFNSSAWMSSWELSKAREEPVAIISVKDLQLQVIAGADGWTGDWVKTTCPQQPALVSVSLALRRPFKKASEDDDIAGDTIHYGLIKIAIMDAIRAYHARGINPEFATELSMKSICIFIASVLIRRSIAVGRNVNWFSVTIMLPKSSLRGAGASLTAQSIFKNPSLEEQEAGTLQSIGHIGESSTLRLHDLTVSTIIGLLPKERTMKQNVVANIEIDRWVGHGDLHWDIQQIVVKTIEESSFQTLEALAERISKNIVRHSLIPTMIKQASRTDNWDELADDYEEVPWEKTLVPKLCPIVKVKLEKPSIYIDTTPCVEMSMDIRPSCDSPYFSLWEGYKRLHICPRPLIGTLTDWIAQEHEGSKNGTSSNVAGVNRKLDGLQPNLAKTSQDTEEVTAQPGEHPENPKDGKSPRLDLNQKLDGSQTDTSIYDDTEEETVALPKEHPKTPKDGESSIVRDLERKLKTLQRNIAQLRKTTQDIMAPRKELDDEESTTLVGIGQKLDAFKQEFADAQKTIQEIVVRQSPSASKNL
;
A
#
# COMPACT_ATOMS: atom_id res chain seq x y z
N MET A 1 -10.11 7.15 33.10
CA MET A 1 -11.13 7.86 32.30
C MET A 1 -11.58 6.89 31.22
N ALA A 2 -12.88 6.66 31.04
CA ALA A 2 -13.38 5.69 30.07
C ALA A 2 -13.39 6.31 28.66
N TYR A 3 -12.60 5.75 27.75
CA TYR A 3 -12.64 6.16 26.35
C TYR A 3 -13.87 5.54 25.66
N ASN A 4 -14.77 6.39 25.17
CA ASN A 4 -15.90 5.97 24.35
C ASN A 4 -15.38 5.42 23.01
N PHE A 5 -15.40 4.09 22.85
CA PHE A 5 -15.17 3.43 21.56
C PHE A 5 -16.40 3.64 20.66
N ASN A 6 -16.38 4.69 19.83
CA ASN A 6 -17.29 4.85 18.71
C ASN A 6 -16.51 5.36 17.48
N SER A 7 -16.83 4.79 16.31
CA SER A 7 -16.00 4.67 15.10
C SER A 7 -14.77 3.75 15.25
N SER A 8 -14.52 2.92 14.25
CA SER A 8 -13.33 2.07 14.15
C SER A 8 -12.06 2.91 14.23
N ALA A 9 -11.12 2.50 15.09
CA ALA A 9 -9.92 3.30 15.32
C ALA A 9 -8.94 3.20 14.15
N TRP A 10 -8.62 4.34 13.53
CA TRP A 10 -7.47 4.46 12.65
C TRP A 10 -6.21 4.44 13.52
N MET A 11 -5.44 3.35 13.42
CA MET A 11 -4.31 3.04 14.31
C MET A 11 -2.99 3.06 13.53
N SER A 12 -1.90 3.33 14.23
CA SER A 12 -0.56 2.96 13.74
C SER A 12 -0.42 1.44 13.70
N SER A 13 0.49 0.94 12.87
CA SER A 13 0.83 -0.48 12.79
C SER A 13 1.21 -1.06 14.16
N TRP A 14 1.86 -0.26 15.02
CA TRP A 14 2.23 -0.63 16.38
C TRP A 14 1.02 -0.73 17.32
N GLU A 15 0.14 0.28 17.34
CA GLU A 15 -1.09 0.24 18.14
C GLU A 15 -1.99 -0.93 17.73
N LEU A 16 -2.14 -1.17 16.43
CA LEU A 16 -2.90 -2.30 15.90
C LEU A 16 -2.26 -3.65 16.28
N SER A 17 -0.93 -3.74 16.25
CA SER A 17 -0.20 -4.93 16.72
C SER A 17 -0.34 -5.17 18.23
N LYS A 18 -0.46 -4.10 19.03
CA LYS A 18 -0.72 -4.19 20.49
C LYS A 18 -2.19 -4.48 20.83
N ALA A 19 -3.12 -4.05 19.99
CA ALA A 19 -4.54 -4.36 20.12
C ALA A 19 -4.89 -5.77 19.61
N ARG A 20 -3.99 -6.42 18.86
CA ARG A 20 -4.12 -7.80 18.40
C ARG A 20 -3.58 -8.78 19.45
N GLU A 21 -4.27 -9.90 19.62
CA GLU A 21 -3.74 -11.08 20.30
C GLU A 21 -2.58 -11.72 19.50
N GLU A 22 -1.80 -12.59 20.15
CA GLU A 22 -0.81 -13.41 19.45
C GLU A 22 -1.52 -14.39 18.49
N PRO A 23 -1.13 -14.45 17.21
CA PRO A 23 -1.86 -15.23 16.21
C PRO A 23 -1.56 -16.72 16.36
N VAL A 24 -2.54 -17.48 16.85
CA VAL A 24 -2.41 -18.94 17.10
C VAL A 24 -2.15 -19.73 15.81
N ALA A 25 -2.63 -19.24 14.67
CA ALA A 25 -2.30 -19.76 13.34
C ALA A 25 -2.38 -18.63 12.30
N ILE A 26 -1.51 -18.69 11.28
CA ILE A 26 -1.51 -17.76 10.15
C ILE A 26 -1.61 -18.54 8.84
N ILE A 27 -2.46 -18.08 7.94
CA ILE A 27 -2.54 -18.57 6.55
C ILE A 27 -2.23 -17.40 5.62
N SER A 28 -1.22 -17.57 4.76
CA SER A 28 -0.75 -16.50 3.88
C SER A 28 -0.49 -16.95 2.46
N VAL A 29 -0.84 -16.12 1.49
CA VAL A 29 -0.29 -16.14 0.13
C VAL A 29 0.73 -15.02 0.05
N LYS A 30 1.98 -15.34 -0.27
CA LYS A 30 3.07 -14.37 -0.36
C LYS A 30 3.47 -14.13 -1.81
N ASP A 31 3.73 -12.86 -2.11
CA ASP A 31 4.39 -12.33 -3.31
C ASP A 31 3.82 -12.88 -4.62
N LEU A 32 2.48 -12.97 -4.69
CA LEU A 32 1.76 -13.35 -5.89
C LEU A 32 2.03 -12.31 -6.98
N GLN A 33 2.82 -12.72 -7.97
CA GLN A 33 3.21 -11.88 -9.10
C GLN A 33 2.02 -11.61 -10.01
N LEU A 34 1.69 -10.35 -10.20
CA LEU A 34 0.58 -9.88 -11.04
C LEU A 34 1.03 -8.65 -11.85
N GLN A 35 0.33 -8.38 -12.94
CA GLN A 35 0.40 -7.08 -13.62
C GLN A 35 -0.75 -6.22 -13.10
N VAL A 36 -0.45 -4.97 -12.70
CA VAL A 36 -1.45 -4.05 -12.15
C VAL A 36 -1.38 -2.69 -12.81
N ILE A 37 -2.53 -2.05 -12.96
CA ILE A 37 -2.65 -0.64 -13.32
C ILE A 37 -2.50 0.18 -12.03
N ALA A 38 -1.28 0.60 -11.72
CA ALA A 38 -0.96 1.34 -10.50
C ALA A 38 0.06 2.44 -10.81
N GLY A 39 -0.33 3.69 -10.56
CA GLY A 39 0.53 4.87 -10.54
C GLY A 39 1.47 5.11 -11.74
N ALA A 40 2.43 6.00 -11.52
CA ALA A 40 3.63 6.14 -12.34
C ALA A 40 4.64 5.02 -12.05
N ASP A 41 5.26 4.48 -13.10
CA ASP A 41 6.41 3.57 -13.01
C ASP A 41 7.71 4.26 -13.45
N GLY A 42 8.85 3.59 -13.27
CA GLY A 42 10.15 4.13 -13.66
C GLY A 42 10.41 4.26 -15.16
N TRP A 43 9.46 3.93 -16.03
CA TRP A 43 9.66 3.85 -17.49
C TRP A 43 8.75 4.76 -18.31
N THR A 44 7.53 5.03 -17.82
CA THR A 44 6.44 5.61 -18.62
C THR A 44 5.92 6.95 -18.09
N GLY A 45 6.77 7.67 -17.34
CA GLY A 45 6.56 9.08 -16.96
C GLY A 45 5.38 9.30 -16.02
N ASP A 46 4.87 10.54 -15.99
CA ASP A 46 3.65 10.88 -15.27
C ASP A 46 2.42 10.28 -15.93
N TRP A 47 1.38 10.02 -15.14
CA TRP A 47 0.14 9.39 -15.57
C TRP A 47 -0.48 10.05 -16.82
N VAL A 48 -0.63 9.26 -17.89
CA VAL A 48 -1.40 9.65 -19.08
C VAL A 48 -2.66 8.80 -19.18
N LYS A 49 -3.81 9.46 -19.19
CA LYS A 49 -5.18 8.91 -19.28
C LYS A 49 -5.38 7.78 -20.31
N THR A 50 -4.65 7.81 -21.42
CA THR A 50 -4.78 6.86 -22.54
C THR A 50 -3.76 5.72 -22.50
N THR A 51 -2.72 5.81 -21.67
CA THR A 51 -1.57 4.88 -21.64
C THR A 51 -1.07 4.72 -20.21
N CYS A 52 -1.96 4.41 -19.27
CA CYS A 52 -1.53 4.05 -17.92
C CYS A 52 -0.82 2.69 -17.97
N PRO A 53 0.45 2.59 -17.55
CA PRO A 53 1.21 1.36 -17.64
C PRO A 53 0.58 0.25 -16.79
N GLN A 54 0.67 -0.98 -17.28
CA GLN A 54 0.67 -2.13 -16.39
C GLN A 54 2.11 -2.32 -15.91
N GLN A 55 2.32 -2.29 -14.59
CA GLN A 55 3.61 -2.60 -13.98
C GLN A 55 3.52 -3.88 -13.14
N PRO A 56 4.63 -4.64 -13.00
CA PRO A 56 4.65 -5.82 -12.16
C PRO A 56 4.45 -5.42 -10.69
N ALA A 57 3.61 -6.19 -10.00
CA ALA A 57 3.39 -6.07 -8.56
C ALA A 57 3.51 -7.43 -7.88
N LEU A 58 3.95 -7.39 -6.62
CA LEU A 58 3.90 -8.52 -5.70
C LEU A 58 2.76 -8.27 -4.73
N VAL A 59 1.78 -9.17 -4.68
CA VAL A 59 0.65 -9.06 -3.75
C VAL A 59 0.74 -10.17 -2.70
N SER A 60 0.80 -9.75 -1.44
CA SER A 60 0.84 -10.60 -0.26
C SER A 60 -0.42 -10.42 0.58
N VAL A 61 -1.05 -11.51 0.99
CA VAL A 61 -2.20 -11.51 1.91
C VAL A 61 -1.94 -12.49 3.04
N SER A 62 -2.12 -12.05 4.29
CA SER A 62 -2.01 -12.88 5.49
C SER A 62 -3.27 -12.76 6.33
N LEU A 63 -3.77 -13.89 6.82
CA LEU A 63 -4.94 -14.01 7.71
C LEU A 63 -4.48 -14.68 9.01
N ALA A 64 -4.84 -14.14 10.17
CA ALA A 64 -4.67 -14.83 11.44
C ALA A 64 -5.99 -15.47 11.87
N LEU A 65 -5.92 -16.74 12.26
CA LEU A 65 -7.08 -17.48 12.73
C LEU A 65 -7.29 -17.24 14.24
N ARG A 66 -8.56 -17.21 14.64
CA ARG A 66 -9.00 -17.15 16.06
C ARG A 66 -8.68 -18.42 16.85
N ARG A 67 -8.45 -19.54 16.15
CA ARG A 67 -8.23 -20.88 16.69
C ARG A 67 -7.23 -21.62 15.80
N PRO A 68 -6.50 -22.63 16.32
CA PRO A 68 -5.68 -23.49 15.47
C PRO A 68 -6.58 -24.33 14.55
N PHE A 69 -6.08 -24.67 13.36
CA PHE A 69 -6.72 -25.54 12.38
C PHE A 69 -6.64 -27.03 12.78
N LYS A 70 -6.94 -27.33 14.04
CA LYS A 70 -6.70 -28.64 14.65
C LYS A 70 -7.39 -29.78 13.88
N LYS A 71 -8.66 -29.60 13.49
CA LYS A 71 -9.40 -30.64 12.77
C LYS A 71 -8.80 -30.88 11.38
N ALA A 72 -8.50 -29.81 10.65
CA ALA A 72 -7.83 -29.92 9.35
C ALA A 72 -6.47 -30.66 9.44
N SER A 73 -5.74 -30.50 10.56
CA SER A 73 -4.48 -31.20 10.82
C SER A 73 -4.62 -32.64 11.30
N GLU A 74 -5.76 -33.01 11.90
CA GLU A 74 -6.04 -34.38 12.36
C GLU A 74 -6.65 -35.25 11.24
N ASP A 75 -7.51 -34.65 10.41
CA ASP A 75 -8.22 -35.33 9.32
C ASP A 75 -7.45 -35.31 7.98
N ASP A 76 -6.36 -34.53 7.86
CA ASP A 76 -5.63 -34.22 6.61
C ASP A 76 -6.53 -33.71 5.47
N ASP A 77 -7.50 -32.85 5.83
CA ASP A 77 -8.51 -32.30 4.91
C ASP A 77 -8.80 -30.82 5.20
N ILE A 78 -9.40 -30.12 4.25
CA ILE A 78 -9.80 -28.70 4.36
C ILE A 78 -11.10 -28.59 5.17
N ALA A 79 -10.98 -28.85 6.48
CA ALA A 79 -12.07 -28.75 7.43
C ALA A 79 -12.50 -27.28 7.71
N GLY A 80 -13.69 -27.11 8.29
CA GLY A 80 -14.33 -25.80 8.52
C GLY A 80 -13.66 -24.88 9.56
N ASP A 81 -12.51 -25.29 10.12
CA ASP A 81 -11.65 -24.53 11.04
C ASP A 81 -10.38 -23.96 10.36
N THR A 82 -10.11 -24.32 9.10
CA THR A 82 -9.03 -23.73 8.28
C THR A 82 -9.57 -22.84 7.15
N ILE A 83 -8.67 -22.24 6.37
CA ILE A 83 -8.99 -21.46 5.17
C ILE A 83 -8.07 -21.91 4.03
N HIS A 84 -8.63 -22.38 2.93
CA HIS A 84 -7.82 -22.79 1.79
C HIS A 84 -7.14 -21.58 1.13
N TYR A 85 -5.81 -21.56 1.14
CA TYR A 85 -4.98 -20.54 0.48
C TYR A 85 -5.29 -20.36 -1.03
N GLY A 86 -5.83 -21.40 -1.69
CA GLY A 86 -6.32 -21.31 -3.06
C GLY A 86 -7.45 -20.28 -3.22
N LEU A 87 -8.36 -20.20 -2.24
CA LEU A 87 -9.43 -19.19 -2.21
C LEU A 87 -8.87 -17.77 -2.03
N ILE A 88 -7.81 -17.62 -1.22
CA ILE A 88 -7.10 -16.33 -1.07
C ILE A 88 -6.48 -15.92 -2.41
N LYS A 89 -5.74 -16.81 -3.07
CA LYS A 89 -5.15 -16.56 -4.40
C LYS A 89 -6.20 -16.15 -5.43
N ILE A 90 -7.30 -16.90 -5.52
CA ILE A 90 -8.40 -16.61 -6.46
C ILE A 90 -9.07 -15.26 -6.11
N ALA A 91 -9.28 -14.96 -4.82
CA ALA A 91 -9.82 -13.67 -4.39
C ALA A 91 -8.92 -12.48 -4.76
N ILE A 92 -7.60 -12.60 -4.64
CA ILE A 92 -6.65 -11.57 -5.10
C ILE A 92 -6.76 -11.40 -6.63
N MET A 93 -6.71 -12.48 -7.40
CA MET A 93 -6.78 -12.43 -8.87
C MET A 93 -8.10 -11.83 -9.37
N ASP A 94 -9.22 -12.20 -8.76
CA ASP A 94 -10.53 -11.64 -9.09
C ASP A 94 -10.66 -10.17 -8.67
N ALA A 95 -10.04 -9.76 -7.55
CA ALA A 95 -10.01 -8.36 -7.13
C ALA A 95 -9.23 -7.48 -8.11
N ILE A 96 -8.04 -7.92 -8.56
CA ILE A 96 -7.25 -7.20 -9.58
C ILE A 96 -8.01 -7.17 -10.92
N ARG A 97 -8.63 -8.27 -11.34
CA ARG A 97 -9.46 -8.29 -12.56
C ARG A 97 -10.63 -7.32 -12.47
N ALA A 98 -11.34 -7.29 -11.33
CA ALA A 98 -12.46 -6.37 -11.09
C ALA A 98 -12.00 -4.90 -11.02
N TYR A 99 -10.83 -4.65 -10.45
CA TYR A 99 -10.20 -3.33 -10.38
C TYR A 99 -9.84 -2.80 -11.79
N HIS A 100 -9.24 -3.64 -12.65
CA HIS A 100 -9.02 -3.27 -14.07
C HIS A 100 -10.35 -3.08 -14.83
N ALA A 101 -11.34 -3.96 -14.60
CA ALA A 101 -12.61 -3.95 -15.31
C ALA A 101 -13.56 -2.80 -14.92
N ARG A 102 -13.32 -2.11 -13.79
CA ARG A 102 -14.06 -0.89 -13.41
C ARG A 102 -13.96 0.22 -14.46
N GLY A 103 -12.88 0.22 -15.25
CA GLY A 103 -12.56 1.30 -16.17
C GLY A 103 -12.00 2.52 -15.42
N ILE A 104 -10.98 3.14 -15.99
CA ILE A 104 -10.34 4.32 -15.40
C ILE A 104 -11.21 5.54 -15.74
N ASN A 105 -12.15 5.89 -14.87
CA ASN A 105 -12.92 7.12 -15.05
C ASN A 105 -12.08 8.31 -14.55
N PRO A 106 -11.79 9.32 -15.39
CA PRO A 106 -10.54 10.09 -15.30
C PRO A 106 -10.62 11.34 -14.42
N GLU A 107 -11.67 11.52 -13.62
CA GLU A 107 -11.83 12.74 -12.80
C GLU A 107 -10.84 12.78 -11.62
N PHE A 108 -10.37 11.63 -11.15
CA PHE A 108 -9.43 11.57 -10.03
C PHE A 108 -8.33 10.51 -10.23
N ALA A 109 -7.10 10.97 -10.51
CA ALA A 109 -5.90 10.11 -10.50
C ALA A 109 -5.64 9.42 -9.13
N THR A 110 -6.34 9.85 -8.07
CA THR A 110 -6.35 9.19 -6.76
C THR A 110 -6.89 7.75 -6.81
N GLU A 111 -7.70 7.39 -7.82
CA GLU A 111 -8.26 6.04 -7.95
C GLU A 111 -7.21 4.98 -8.32
N LEU A 112 -6.06 5.35 -8.89
CA LEU A 112 -5.03 4.41 -9.36
C LEU A 112 -3.86 4.20 -8.40
N SER A 113 -4.11 4.37 -7.11
CA SER A 113 -3.12 4.21 -6.05
C SER A 113 -3.02 2.77 -5.53
N MET A 114 -1.87 2.44 -4.92
CA MET A 114 -1.71 1.22 -4.12
C MET A 114 -2.83 1.06 -3.06
N LYS A 115 -3.31 2.18 -2.50
CA LYS A 115 -4.41 2.22 -1.52
C LYS A 115 -5.71 1.69 -2.11
N SER A 116 -6.06 2.12 -3.34
CA SER A 116 -7.22 1.59 -4.06
C SER A 116 -7.12 0.09 -4.26
N ILE A 117 -5.96 -0.41 -4.66
CA ILE A 117 -5.75 -1.85 -4.92
C ILE A 117 -5.92 -2.67 -3.63
N CYS A 118 -5.32 -2.22 -2.51
CA CYS A 118 -5.52 -2.86 -1.21
C CYS A 118 -6.99 -2.86 -0.78
N ILE A 119 -7.72 -1.75 -0.98
CA ILE A 119 -9.16 -1.65 -0.69
C ILE A 119 -9.97 -2.64 -1.54
N PHE A 120 -9.65 -2.80 -2.83
CA PHE A 120 -10.33 -3.76 -3.72
C PHE A 120 -10.09 -5.21 -3.28
N ILE A 121 -8.85 -5.59 -2.97
CA ILE A 121 -8.50 -6.92 -2.48
C ILE A 121 -9.21 -7.20 -1.15
N ALA A 122 -9.13 -6.28 -0.19
CA ALA A 122 -9.84 -6.39 1.09
C ALA A 122 -11.35 -6.54 0.87
N SER A 123 -11.96 -5.74 0.00
CA SER A 123 -13.41 -5.80 -0.31
C SER A 123 -13.83 -7.18 -0.84
N VAL A 124 -13.05 -7.80 -1.73
CA VAL A 124 -13.34 -9.15 -2.24
C VAL A 124 -13.15 -10.22 -1.17
N LEU A 125 -12.09 -10.13 -0.36
CA LEU A 125 -11.84 -11.05 0.76
C LEU A 125 -12.95 -10.97 1.83
N ILE A 126 -13.44 -9.77 2.13
CA ILE A 126 -14.56 -9.52 3.06
C ILE A 126 -15.86 -10.08 2.48
N ARG A 127 -16.21 -9.74 1.23
CA ARG A 127 -17.44 -10.20 0.55
C ARG A 127 -17.51 -11.72 0.38
N ARG A 128 -16.37 -12.41 0.32
CA ARG A 128 -16.28 -13.88 0.25
C ARG A 128 -16.20 -14.56 1.62
N SER A 129 -16.29 -13.80 2.72
CA SER A 129 -16.15 -14.31 4.09
C SER A 129 -14.80 -15.01 4.34
N ILE A 130 -13.75 -14.60 3.61
CA ILE A 130 -12.40 -15.17 3.70
C ILE A 130 -11.61 -14.45 4.81
N ALA A 131 -11.66 -13.12 4.84
CA ALA A 131 -10.88 -12.32 5.79
C ALA A 131 -11.68 -11.81 6.99
N VAL A 132 -12.93 -12.24 7.15
CA VAL A 132 -13.85 -11.82 8.23
C VAL A 132 -14.68 -13.00 8.73
N GLY A 133 -15.26 -12.84 9.93
CA GLY A 133 -16.20 -13.79 10.53
C GLY A 133 -15.58 -14.69 11.59
N ARG A 134 -16.22 -15.85 11.83
CA ARG A 134 -15.96 -16.72 12.99
C ARG A 134 -14.55 -17.34 13.06
N ASN A 135 -13.80 -17.36 11.96
CA ASN A 135 -12.49 -18.00 11.90
C ASN A 135 -11.31 -16.98 11.95
N VAL A 136 -11.51 -15.70 11.58
CA VAL A 136 -10.41 -14.72 11.38
C VAL A 136 -10.54 -13.53 12.32
N ASN A 137 -9.47 -13.15 13.03
CA ASN A 137 -9.40 -11.95 13.88
C ASN A 137 -8.54 -10.81 13.28
N TRP A 138 -7.71 -11.09 12.28
CA TRP A 138 -6.85 -10.10 11.63
C TRP A 138 -6.58 -10.49 10.19
N PHE A 139 -6.49 -9.49 9.31
CA PHE A 139 -5.84 -9.66 8.02
C PHE A 139 -4.90 -8.51 7.69
N SER A 140 -3.98 -8.80 6.77
CA SER A 140 -3.08 -7.84 6.14
C SER A 140 -3.08 -8.07 4.63
N VAL A 141 -3.19 -6.98 3.86
CA VAL A 141 -2.99 -6.95 2.41
C VAL A 141 -1.80 -6.03 2.14
N THR A 142 -0.76 -6.55 1.49
CA THR A 142 0.40 -5.79 1.06
C THR A 142 0.51 -5.85 -0.45
N ILE A 143 0.67 -4.69 -1.08
CA ILE A 143 1.11 -4.58 -2.47
C ILE A 143 2.49 -3.94 -2.49
N MET A 144 3.43 -4.53 -3.23
CA MET A 144 4.75 -3.99 -3.54
C MET A 144 4.85 -3.76 -5.05
N LEU A 145 5.38 -2.60 -5.44
CA LEU A 145 5.62 -2.19 -6.82
C LEU A 145 7.14 -2.08 -7.04
N PRO A 146 7.83 -3.15 -7.52
CA PRO A 146 9.28 -3.13 -7.69
C PRO A 146 9.79 -2.18 -8.78
N LYS A 147 8.89 -1.56 -9.55
CA LYS A 147 9.20 -0.60 -10.62
C LYS A 147 8.71 0.82 -10.34
N SER A 148 8.17 1.09 -9.14
CA SER A 148 7.85 2.45 -8.69
C SER A 148 9.04 3.18 -8.05
N SER A 149 10.27 2.68 -8.26
CA SER A 149 11.52 3.35 -7.88
C SER A 149 12.60 3.08 -8.92
N LEU A 150 13.45 4.08 -9.16
CA LEU A 150 14.71 3.97 -9.91
C LEU A 150 15.95 4.05 -8.99
N ARG A 151 15.75 4.22 -7.68
CA ARG A 151 16.82 4.43 -6.68
C ARG A 151 16.83 3.40 -5.56
N GLY A 152 15.79 2.58 -5.43
CA GLY A 152 15.72 1.48 -4.46
C GLY A 152 14.90 0.31 -4.99
N ALA A 153 14.53 -0.62 -4.10
CA ALA A 153 13.85 -1.86 -4.46
C ALA A 153 12.38 -1.67 -4.87
N GLY A 154 11.78 -0.51 -4.60
CA GLY A 154 10.40 -0.15 -4.97
C GLY A 154 9.64 0.54 -3.84
N ALA A 155 8.33 0.68 -3.99
CA ALA A 155 7.43 1.15 -2.93
C ALA A 155 6.36 0.09 -2.63
N SER A 156 5.95 -0.02 -1.36
CA SER A 156 4.84 -0.88 -0.95
C SER A 156 3.82 -0.15 -0.10
N LEU A 157 2.56 -0.58 -0.17
CA LEU A 157 1.55 -0.24 0.82
C LEU A 157 1.06 -1.51 1.51
N THR A 158 1.03 -1.48 2.84
CA THR A 158 0.37 -2.51 3.67
C THR A 158 -0.87 -1.93 4.32
N ALA A 159 -2.03 -2.55 4.11
CA ALA A 159 -3.28 -2.26 4.79
C ALA A 159 -3.63 -3.43 5.73
N GLN A 160 -4.09 -3.15 6.95
CA GLN A 160 -4.36 -4.14 7.98
C GLN A 160 -5.66 -3.83 8.72
N SER A 161 -6.39 -4.85 9.15
CA SER A 161 -7.61 -4.69 9.94
C SER A 161 -7.71 -5.78 11.01
N ILE A 162 -8.25 -5.42 12.18
CA ILE A 162 -8.51 -6.32 13.32
C ILE A 162 -10.00 -6.38 13.67
N PHE A 163 -10.48 -7.55 14.10
CA PHE A 163 -11.89 -7.87 14.30
C PHE A 163 -12.14 -8.59 15.64
N LYS A 164 -13.06 -8.06 16.46
CA LYS A 164 -13.62 -8.74 17.65
C LYS A 164 -14.28 -10.05 17.25
N ASN A 165 -14.45 -10.94 18.22
CA ASN A 165 -15.35 -12.08 18.05
C ASN A 165 -16.77 -11.55 17.82
N PRO A 166 -17.50 -12.03 16.80
CA PRO A 166 -18.91 -11.66 16.62
C PRO A 166 -19.72 -12.01 17.87
N SER A 167 -20.66 -11.13 18.26
CA SER A 167 -21.71 -11.49 19.21
C SER A 167 -22.63 -12.58 18.61
N LEU A 168 -23.46 -13.23 19.44
CA LEU A 168 -24.44 -14.20 18.91
C LEU A 168 -25.48 -13.52 18.01
N GLU A 169 -25.93 -12.32 18.40
CA GLU A 169 -26.87 -11.49 17.64
C GLU A 169 -26.30 -11.05 16.29
N GLU A 170 -25.00 -10.69 16.24
CA GLU A 170 -24.29 -10.35 15.00
C GLU A 170 -24.12 -11.55 14.04
N GLN A 171 -24.13 -12.78 14.55
CA GLN A 171 -24.08 -14.00 13.73
C GLN A 171 -25.44 -14.28 13.08
N GLU A 172 -26.53 -13.95 13.78
CA GLU A 172 -27.90 -14.19 13.31
C GLU A 172 -28.38 -13.08 12.34
N ALA A 173 -27.94 -11.84 12.52
CA ALA A 173 -28.35 -10.69 11.69
C ALA A 173 -27.83 -10.73 10.23
N GLY A 174 -26.84 -11.57 9.91
CA GLY A 174 -26.34 -11.79 8.54
C GLY A 174 -25.58 -10.63 7.88
N THR A 175 -25.46 -9.48 8.54
CA THR A 175 -24.73 -8.28 8.06
C THR A 175 -23.21 -8.43 8.20
N LEU A 176 -22.66 -9.29 7.33
CA LEU A 176 -21.24 -9.67 7.21
C LEU A 176 -20.21 -8.52 7.07
N GLN A 177 -20.64 -7.27 6.89
CA GLN A 177 -19.77 -6.13 6.58
C GLN A 177 -19.16 -5.44 7.81
N SER A 178 -19.72 -5.62 9.02
CA SER A 178 -19.26 -4.91 10.23
C SER A 178 -19.15 -5.79 11.47
N ILE A 179 -18.91 -7.11 11.29
CA ILE A 179 -18.67 -8.03 12.41
C ILE A 179 -17.42 -7.57 13.18
N GLY A 180 -17.62 -6.87 14.28
CA GLY A 180 -16.61 -6.55 15.27
C GLY A 180 -15.39 -5.73 14.83
N HIS A 181 -15.41 -4.94 13.75
CA HIS A 181 -14.20 -4.18 13.33
C HIS A 181 -13.67 -3.28 14.48
N ILE A 182 -12.44 -3.53 14.96
CA ILE A 182 -11.83 -2.80 16.09
C ILE A 182 -11.06 -1.59 15.58
N GLY A 183 -10.27 -1.79 14.54
CA GLY A 183 -9.34 -0.82 14.02
C GLY A 183 -8.58 -1.31 12.82
N GLU A 184 -8.02 -0.35 12.10
CA GLU A 184 -7.32 -0.54 10.84
C GLU A 184 -6.06 0.31 10.79
N SER A 185 -5.10 -0.11 9.97
CA SER A 185 -3.86 0.61 9.73
C SER A 185 -3.48 0.55 8.26
N SER A 186 -2.70 1.53 7.84
CA SER A 186 -2.23 1.72 6.47
C SER A 186 -0.80 2.25 6.56
N THR A 187 0.15 1.59 5.91
CA THR A 187 1.57 1.87 6.07
C THR A 187 2.23 1.87 4.69
N LEU A 188 2.67 3.04 4.24
CA LEU A 188 3.44 3.21 3.01
C LEU A 188 4.93 3.00 3.34
N ARG A 189 5.67 2.28 2.48
CA ARG A 189 7.12 2.14 2.57
C ARG A 189 7.82 2.41 1.25
N LEU A 190 8.98 3.06 1.31
CA LEU A 190 9.98 3.13 0.24
C LEU A 190 11.16 2.25 0.67
N HIS A 191 11.53 1.30 -0.19
CA HIS A 191 12.50 0.26 0.14
C HIS A 191 13.88 0.54 -0.46
N ASP A 192 14.91 0.44 0.38
CA ASP A 192 16.32 0.39 0.02
C ASP A 192 16.81 1.49 -0.95
N LEU A 193 16.37 2.74 -0.73
CA LEU A 193 16.78 3.89 -1.53
C LEU A 193 18.29 4.14 -1.34
N THR A 194 19.08 3.76 -2.33
CA THR A 194 20.55 3.82 -2.30
C THR A 194 21.03 5.13 -2.92
N VAL A 195 21.65 5.99 -2.11
CA VAL A 195 22.02 7.36 -2.50
C VAL A 195 23.41 7.72 -2.02
N SER A 196 24.23 8.30 -2.90
CA SER A 196 25.63 8.65 -2.61
C SER A 196 25.77 10.07 -2.03
N THR A 197 26.30 10.18 -0.82
CA THR A 197 26.43 11.44 -0.07
C THR A 197 27.75 11.52 0.72
N ILE A 198 28.14 12.71 1.18
CA ILE A 198 29.31 12.90 2.05
C ILE A 198 28.84 12.77 3.50
N ILE A 199 29.07 11.60 4.10
CA ILE A 199 28.54 11.25 5.42
C ILE A 199 29.66 10.67 6.31
N GLY A 200 29.76 11.13 7.55
CA GLY A 200 30.73 10.63 8.53
C GLY A 200 31.52 11.71 9.26
N LEU A 201 32.20 11.30 10.32
CA LEU A 201 32.98 12.16 11.23
C LEU A 201 34.46 12.22 10.86
N LEU A 202 35.03 11.13 10.30
CA LEU A 202 36.45 11.03 10.03
C LEU A 202 36.83 11.91 8.82
N PRO A 203 37.98 12.61 8.84
CA PRO A 203 38.40 13.47 7.72
C PRO A 203 38.41 12.78 6.35
N LYS A 204 38.72 11.48 6.28
CA LYS A 204 38.62 10.69 5.04
C LYS A 204 37.17 10.58 4.53
N GLU A 205 36.22 10.31 5.41
CA GLU A 205 34.79 10.27 5.06
C GLU A 205 34.27 11.63 4.55
N ARG A 206 34.89 12.73 4.98
CA ARG A 206 34.56 14.09 4.50
C ARG A 206 35.01 14.38 3.06
N THR A 207 35.92 13.58 2.51
CA THR A 207 36.50 13.80 1.17
C THR A 207 35.81 13.03 0.05
N MET A 208 35.06 11.97 0.36
CA MET A 208 34.50 11.06 -0.65
C MET A 208 33.04 10.73 -0.37
N LYS A 209 32.23 10.69 -1.45
CA LYS A 209 30.86 10.21 -1.37
C LYS A 209 30.82 8.71 -1.06
N GLN A 210 29.90 8.34 -0.19
CA GLN A 210 29.64 6.98 0.26
C GLN A 210 28.14 6.71 0.10
N ASN A 211 27.76 5.45 -0.09
CA ASN A 211 26.35 5.10 -0.23
C ASN A 211 25.67 5.03 1.15
N VAL A 212 24.50 5.66 1.25
CA VAL A 212 23.54 5.46 2.32
C VAL A 212 22.34 4.73 1.73
N VAL A 213 21.84 3.72 2.43
CA VAL A 213 20.60 3.02 2.10
C VAL A 213 19.52 3.52 3.03
N ALA A 214 18.47 4.13 2.48
CA ALA A 214 17.38 4.72 3.22
C ALA A 214 16.09 3.90 3.04
N ASN A 215 15.53 3.45 4.15
CA ASN A 215 14.21 2.84 4.24
C ASN A 215 13.27 3.82 4.93
N ILE A 216 12.19 4.19 4.25
CA ILE A 216 11.23 5.21 4.73
C ILE A 216 9.89 4.53 4.94
N GLU A 217 9.31 4.66 6.12
CA GLU A 217 7.96 4.24 6.44
C GLU A 217 7.10 5.46 6.79
N ILE A 218 5.87 5.48 6.30
CA ILE A 218 4.85 6.44 6.71
C ILE A 218 3.64 5.64 7.18
N ASP A 219 3.53 5.53 8.50
CA ASP A 219 2.48 4.82 9.21
C ASP A 219 1.22 5.70 9.34
N ARG A 220 0.04 5.09 9.52
CA ARG A 220 -1.27 5.76 9.39
C ARG A 220 -1.47 6.48 8.04
N TRP A 221 -0.92 5.94 6.94
CA TRP A 221 -0.95 6.52 5.60
C TRP A 221 -2.38 6.79 5.09
N VAL A 222 -2.78 8.05 5.11
CA VAL A 222 -4.07 8.54 4.57
C VAL A 222 -4.00 8.97 3.10
N GLY A 223 -2.81 9.23 2.56
CA GLY A 223 -2.62 9.83 1.24
C GLY A 223 -3.19 9.03 0.05
N HIS A 224 -3.35 9.72 -1.07
CA HIS A 224 -3.93 9.20 -2.31
C HIS A 224 -2.99 9.44 -3.51
N GLY A 225 -3.17 8.66 -4.58
CA GLY A 225 -2.31 8.76 -5.78
C GLY A 225 -0.85 8.35 -5.50
N ASP A 226 0.08 9.00 -6.19
CA ASP A 226 1.49 8.60 -6.29
C ASP A 226 2.45 9.44 -5.45
N LEU A 227 1.99 9.95 -4.30
CA LEU A 227 2.79 10.77 -3.38
C LEU A 227 4.11 10.10 -2.94
N HIS A 228 4.20 8.77 -3.04
CA HIS A 228 5.43 8.01 -2.79
C HIS A 228 6.61 8.44 -3.68
N TRP A 229 6.36 8.85 -4.93
CA TRP A 229 7.38 9.43 -5.81
C TRP A 229 7.85 10.81 -5.33
N ASP A 230 6.94 11.65 -4.85
CA ASP A 230 7.24 13.00 -4.37
C ASP A 230 8.08 12.92 -3.08
N ILE A 231 7.69 12.01 -2.17
CA ILE A 231 8.45 11.66 -0.96
C ILE A 231 9.83 11.10 -1.34
N GLN A 232 9.92 10.18 -2.30
CA GLN A 232 11.20 9.63 -2.77
C GLN A 232 12.12 10.74 -3.31
N GLN A 233 11.58 11.68 -4.10
CA GLN A 233 12.35 12.80 -4.63
C GLN A 233 12.91 13.67 -3.50
N ILE A 234 12.09 14.02 -2.50
CA ILE A 234 12.52 14.77 -1.31
C ILE A 234 13.64 14.02 -0.56
N VAL A 235 13.48 12.71 -0.33
CA VAL A 235 14.47 11.86 0.34
C VAL A 235 15.79 11.83 -0.43
N VAL A 236 15.75 11.50 -1.72
CA VAL A 236 16.94 11.40 -2.57
C VAL A 236 17.67 12.73 -2.63
N LYS A 237 16.97 13.85 -2.89
CA LYS A 237 17.56 15.20 -2.92
C LYS A 237 18.18 15.58 -1.58
N THR A 238 17.46 15.34 -0.47
CA THR A 238 17.98 15.59 0.88
C THR A 238 19.29 14.83 1.15
N ILE A 239 19.40 13.58 0.70
CA ILE A 239 20.63 12.80 0.85
C ILE A 239 21.72 13.29 -0.12
N GLU A 240 21.44 13.40 -1.43
CA GLU A 240 22.40 13.77 -2.50
C GLU A 240 23.09 15.13 -2.27
N GLU A 241 22.35 16.11 -1.76
CA GLU A 241 22.77 17.50 -1.52
C GLU A 241 23.47 17.71 -0.17
N SER A 242 23.27 16.79 0.78
CA SER A 242 23.76 16.97 2.15
C SER A 242 25.22 16.58 2.37
N SER A 243 25.75 17.03 3.51
CA SER A 243 27.10 16.69 3.98
C SER A 243 27.11 16.46 5.50
N PHE A 244 26.19 15.65 6.03
CA PHE A 244 26.07 15.43 7.49
C PHE A 244 27.25 14.67 8.08
N GLN A 245 27.51 14.86 9.38
CA GLN A 245 28.51 14.07 10.10
C GLN A 245 27.96 12.72 10.59
N THR A 246 26.68 12.69 10.96
CA THR A 246 26.03 11.53 11.60
C THR A 246 24.76 11.12 10.85
N LEU A 247 24.37 9.86 10.95
CA LEU A 247 23.16 9.36 10.28
C LEU A 247 21.89 9.90 10.95
N GLU A 248 21.95 10.16 12.25
CA GLU A 248 20.90 10.73 13.08
C GLU A 248 20.47 12.11 12.56
N ALA A 249 21.44 13.00 12.30
CA ALA A 249 21.16 14.35 11.78
C ALA A 249 20.60 14.30 10.35
N LEU A 250 21.05 13.34 9.53
CA LEU A 250 20.52 13.10 8.19
C LEU A 250 19.08 12.57 8.25
N ALA A 251 18.80 11.58 9.09
CA ALA A 251 17.47 11.00 9.26
C ALA A 251 16.46 12.02 9.80
N GLU A 252 16.89 12.89 10.73
CA GLU A 252 16.06 13.98 11.23
C GLU A 252 15.75 14.99 10.12
N ARG A 253 16.75 15.37 9.31
CA ARG A 253 16.55 16.28 8.17
C ARG A 253 15.62 15.68 7.11
N ILE A 254 15.79 14.41 6.76
CA ILE A 254 14.89 13.68 5.84
C ILE A 254 13.46 13.73 6.37
N SER A 255 13.26 13.38 7.64
CA SER A 255 11.94 13.37 8.28
C SER A 255 11.29 14.76 8.22
N LYS A 256 12.01 15.82 8.65
CA LYS A 256 11.52 17.21 8.61
C LYS A 256 11.14 17.65 7.20
N ASN A 257 11.95 17.32 6.19
CA ASN A 257 11.69 17.69 4.80
C ASN A 257 10.47 16.97 4.22
N ILE A 258 10.31 15.65 4.45
CA ILE A 258 9.10 14.89 4.06
C ILE A 258 7.85 15.50 4.70
N VAL A 259 7.94 15.84 5.99
CA VAL A 259 6.82 16.35 6.76
C VAL A 259 6.36 17.71 6.24
N ARG A 260 7.28 18.67 6.09
CA ARG A 260 6.93 20.04 5.67
C ARG A 260 6.54 20.15 4.20
N HIS A 261 7.21 19.42 3.30
CA HIS A 261 7.07 19.63 1.85
C HIS A 261 6.33 18.48 1.12
N SER A 262 5.66 17.60 1.87
CA SER A 262 4.74 16.59 1.32
C SER A 262 3.57 16.32 2.25
N LEU A 263 3.82 15.93 3.52
CA LEU A 263 2.76 15.42 4.39
C LEU A 263 1.81 16.51 4.91
N ILE A 264 2.34 17.60 5.48
CA ILE A 264 1.52 18.71 5.97
C ILE A 264 0.66 19.31 4.83
N PRO A 265 1.20 19.68 3.66
CA PRO A 265 0.41 20.14 2.50
C PRO A 265 -0.68 19.15 2.07
N THR A 266 -0.38 17.84 2.08
CA THR A 266 -1.35 16.79 1.74
C THR A 266 -2.49 16.71 2.76
N MET A 267 -2.16 16.74 4.06
CA MET A 267 -3.16 16.71 5.13
C MET A 267 -4.05 17.95 5.12
N ILE A 268 -3.47 19.14 4.93
CA ILE A 268 -4.20 20.41 4.80
C ILE A 268 -5.23 20.32 3.68
N LYS A 269 -4.79 19.89 2.48
CA LYS A 269 -5.66 19.72 1.30
C LYS A 269 -6.77 18.68 1.50
N GLN A 270 -6.59 17.74 2.42
CA GLN A 270 -7.60 16.74 2.78
C GLN A 270 -8.57 17.28 3.85
N ALA A 271 -8.05 17.96 4.87
CA ALA A 271 -8.82 18.50 5.99
C ALA A 271 -9.67 19.72 5.60
N SER A 272 -9.18 20.58 4.69
CA SER A 272 -9.92 21.74 4.16
C SER A 272 -11.21 21.41 3.39
N ARG A 273 -11.49 20.13 3.17
CA ARG A 273 -12.77 19.62 2.64
C ARG A 273 -13.85 19.48 3.72
N THR A 274 -13.54 19.71 4.98
CA THR A 274 -14.44 19.44 6.12
C THR A 274 -14.25 20.43 7.26
N ASP A 275 -13.01 20.85 7.53
CA ASP A 275 -12.70 21.92 8.46
C ASP A 275 -12.74 23.28 7.72
N ASN A 276 -13.31 24.33 8.35
CA ASN A 276 -13.36 25.69 7.81
C ASN A 276 -11.96 26.34 7.80
N TRP A 277 -11.15 25.99 6.80
CA TRP A 277 -9.71 26.27 6.81
C TRP A 277 -9.34 27.76 6.83
N ASP A 278 -10.16 28.60 6.23
CA ASP A 278 -9.97 30.05 6.18
C ASP A 278 -10.24 30.73 7.53
N GLU A 279 -11.01 30.09 8.42
CA GLU A 279 -11.34 30.60 9.77
C GLU A 279 -10.28 30.24 10.83
N LEU A 280 -9.34 29.33 10.50
CA LEU A 280 -8.24 28.97 11.40
C LEU A 280 -7.20 30.10 11.48
N ALA A 281 -6.55 30.25 12.63
CA ALA A 281 -5.47 31.22 12.80
C ALA A 281 -4.29 30.97 11.83
N ASP A 282 -3.62 32.04 11.39
CA ASP A 282 -2.41 31.93 10.58
C ASP A 282 -1.20 31.48 11.40
N ASP A 283 -1.18 31.85 12.69
CA ASP A 283 -0.24 31.28 13.66
C ASP A 283 -0.69 29.87 14.05
N TYR A 284 0.21 28.91 13.87
CA TYR A 284 0.00 27.51 14.17
C TYR A 284 -0.12 27.23 15.68
N GLU A 285 0.37 28.13 16.54
CA GLU A 285 0.24 28.01 18.00
C GLU A 285 -1.17 28.37 18.49
N GLU A 286 -1.90 29.22 17.75
CA GLU A 286 -3.26 29.67 18.08
C GLU A 286 -4.36 28.74 17.52
N VAL A 287 -4.02 27.83 16.60
CA VAL A 287 -4.99 26.91 15.98
C VAL A 287 -5.48 25.88 17.02
N PRO A 288 -6.81 25.69 17.19
CA PRO A 288 -7.37 24.71 18.12
C PRO A 288 -7.34 23.29 17.51
N TRP A 289 -6.15 22.74 17.28
CA TRP A 289 -5.92 21.52 16.50
C TRP A 289 -6.78 20.32 16.91
N GLU A 290 -7.03 20.13 18.20
CA GLU A 290 -7.86 19.04 18.74
C GLU A 290 -9.35 19.11 18.32
N LYS A 291 -9.79 20.24 17.78
CA LYS A 291 -11.14 20.41 17.19
C LYS A 291 -11.18 20.14 15.68
N THR A 292 -10.02 20.04 15.02
CA THR A 292 -9.88 19.78 13.58
C THR A 292 -9.78 18.29 13.28
N LEU A 293 -9.81 17.90 12.00
CA LEU A 293 -9.48 16.52 11.59
C LEU A 293 -7.98 16.21 11.62
N VAL A 294 -7.10 17.21 11.71
CA VAL A 294 -5.64 17.03 11.57
C VAL A 294 -5.05 15.96 12.50
N PRO A 295 -5.34 15.92 13.82
CA PRO A 295 -4.76 14.91 14.71
C PRO A 295 -5.11 13.46 14.32
N LYS A 296 -6.25 13.25 13.61
CA LYS A 296 -6.69 11.94 13.10
C LYS A 296 -6.00 11.55 11.79
N LEU A 297 -5.57 12.53 11.01
CA LEU A 297 -4.87 12.34 9.73
C LEU A 297 -3.35 12.22 9.90
N CYS A 298 -2.79 12.68 11.02
CA CYS A 298 -1.35 12.74 11.26
C CYS A 298 -0.66 11.36 11.19
N PRO A 299 0.22 11.14 10.19
CA PRO A 299 1.05 9.95 10.11
C PRO A 299 2.20 9.95 11.12
N ILE A 300 2.85 8.80 11.24
CA ILE A 300 4.15 8.68 11.92
C ILE A 300 5.19 8.35 10.84
N VAL A 301 6.19 9.22 10.66
CA VAL A 301 7.28 8.99 9.72
C VAL A 301 8.38 8.21 10.43
N LYS A 302 8.75 7.03 9.93
CA LYS A 302 9.90 6.28 10.43
C LYS A 302 10.98 6.26 9.36
N VAL A 303 12.21 6.56 9.75
CA VAL A 303 13.37 6.60 8.84
C VAL A 303 14.43 5.69 9.42
N LYS A 304 14.81 4.68 8.63
CA LYS A 304 15.93 3.80 8.90
C LYS A 304 17.02 4.09 7.88
N LEU A 305 18.21 4.46 8.34
CA LEU A 305 19.38 4.70 7.48
C LEU A 305 20.49 3.71 7.81
N GLU A 306 21.04 3.10 6.77
CA GLU A 306 22.17 2.19 6.83
C GLU A 306 23.34 2.76 6.01
N LYS A 307 24.56 2.51 6.48
CA LYS A 307 25.78 2.90 5.76
C LYS A 307 26.62 1.67 5.41
N PRO A 308 26.23 0.91 4.36
CA PRO A 308 26.98 -0.28 3.95
C PRO A 308 28.41 0.07 3.53
N SER A 309 29.31 -0.90 3.64
CA SER A 309 30.70 -0.87 3.15
C SER A 309 31.74 -0.12 3.98
N ILE A 310 31.45 0.35 5.21
CA ILE A 310 32.53 0.79 6.13
C ILE A 310 33.19 -0.38 6.86
N TYR A 311 32.39 -1.28 7.42
CA TYR A 311 32.89 -2.49 8.07
C TYR A 311 32.59 -3.69 7.17
N ILE A 312 33.42 -4.73 7.28
CA ILE A 312 33.30 -5.96 6.47
C ILE A 312 32.34 -6.97 7.12
N ASP A 313 32.17 -6.86 8.43
CA ASP A 313 31.45 -7.75 9.33
C ASP A 313 30.13 -7.16 9.84
N THR A 314 29.85 -5.88 9.58
CA THR A 314 28.62 -5.21 10.03
C THR A 314 28.23 -4.00 9.17
N THR A 315 26.95 -3.64 9.21
CA THR A 315 26.41 -2.41 8.61
C THR A 315 25.87 -1.53 9.73
N PRO A 316 26.48 -0.37 10.01
CA PRO A 316 25.98 0.56 11.02
C PRO A 316 24.66 1.18 10.54
N CYS A 317 23.70 1.26 11.45
CA CYS A 317 22.31 1.61 11.19
C CYS A 317 21.78 2.54 12.28
N VAL A 318 20.90 3.47 11.90
CA VAL A 318 20.04 4.21 12.82
C VAL A 318 18.59 4.08 12.40
N GLU A 319 17.67 4.09 13.35
CA GLU A 319 16.23 4.14 13.10
C GLU A 319 15.60 5.18 14.01
N MET A 320 14.71 6.01 13.46
CA MET A 320 13.95 7.00 14.21
C MET A 320 12.48 7.00 13.80
N SER A 321 11.61 7.48 14.69
CA SER A 321 10.20 7.73 14.42
C SER A 321 9.84 9.17 14.82
N MET A 322 9.10 9.85 13.95
CA MET A 322 8.64 11.23 14.11
C MET A 322 7.12 11.25 14.02
N ASP A 323 6.46 11.49 15.15
CA ASP A 323 5.02 11.76 15.22
C ASP A 323 4.79 13.25 15.00
N ILE A 324 3.96 13.59 14.00
CA ILE A 324 3.78 14.97 13.55
C ILE A 324 2.48 15.60 14.06
N ARG A 325 1.78 14.95 15.00
CA ARG A 325 0.59 15.53 15.62
C ARG A 325 0.90 16.93 16.19
N PRO A 326 0.12 17.96 15.81
CA PRO A 326 0.32 19.33 16.29
C PRO A 326 -0.11 19.43 17.76
N SER A 327 0.86 19.24 18.66
CA SER A 327 0.71 19.35 20.10
C SER A 327 1.87 20.19 20.63
N CYS A 328 1.60 21.12 21.53
CA CYS A 328 2.61 22.00 22.13
C CYS A 328 3.71 21.24 22.91
N ASP A 329 3.42 20.02 23.38
CA ASP A 329 4.39 19.14 24.04
C ASP A 329 5.29 18.37 23.04
N SER A 330 4.99 18.44 21.73
CA SER A 330 5.77 17.77 20.69
C SER A 330 7.03 18.56 20.33
N PRO A 331 8.22 17.93 20.29
CA PRO A 331 9.45 18.58 19.81
C PRO A 331 9.39 18.94 18.31
N TYR A 332 8.33 18.52 17.61
CA TYR A 332 8.09 18.74 16.19
C TYR A 332 6.93 19.70 15.92
N PHE A 333 6.38 20.38 16.94
CA PHE A 333 5.26 21.30 16.76
C PHE A 333 5.57 22.42 15.76
N SER A 334 6.78 22.99 15.82
CA SER A 334 7.24 24.03 14.88
C SER A 334 7.34 23.59 13.42
N LEU A 335 7.19 22.29 13.09
CA LEU A 335 7.06 21.87 11.70
C LEU A 335 5.74 22.36 11.07
N TRP A 336 4.76 22.78 11.88
CA TRP A 336 3.53 23.44 11.46
C TRP A 336 3.68 24.96 11.29
N GLU A 337 4.85 25.55 11.56
CA GLU A 337 5.10 26.98 11.30
C GLU A 337 4.86 27.30 9.82
N GLY A 338 3.93 28.21 9.56
CA GLY A 338 3.52 28.63 8.23
C GLY A 338 2.67 27.62 7.46
N TYR A 339 2.01 26.66 8.13
CA TYR A 339 1.31 25.53 7.52
C TYR A 339 0.47 25.86 6.27
N LYS A 340 -0.34 26.94 6.29
CA LYS A 340 -1.16 27.39 5.14
C LYS A 340 -0.36 27.73 3.88
N ARG A 341 0.94 28.03 4.01
CA ARG A 341 1.86 28.44 2.93
C ARG A 341 2.83 27.34 2.48
N LEU A 342 2.73 26.13 3.04
CA LEU A 342 3.58 25.00 2.64
C LEU A 342 3.03 24.34 1.38
N HIS A 343 3.88 24.13 0.37
CA HIS A 343 3.50 23.45 -0.87
C HIS A 343 4.08 22.03 -0.94
N ILE A 344 3.44 21.19 -1.75
CA ILE A 344 4.04 19.90 -2.14
C ILE A 344 5.22 20.20 -3.08
N CYS A 345 6.37 19.58 -2.81
CA CYS A 345 7.54 19.67 -3.68
C CYS A 345 7.16 19.29 -5.13
N PRO A 346 7.45 20.15 -6.14
CA PRO A 346 7.04 19.89 -7.51
C PRO A 346 7.75 18.66 -8.08
N ARG A 347 7.06 17.90 -8.92
CA ARG A 347 7.62 16.77 -9.67
C ARG A 347 7.60 17.08 -11.17
N PRO A 348 8.73 16.94 -11.90
CA PRO A 348 10.10 16.78 -11.37
C PRO A 348 10.61 18.09 -10.72
N LEU A 349 11.41 17.98 -9.65
CA LEU A 349 12.10 19.11 -9.06
C LEU A 349 13.33 19.49 -9.90
N ILE A 350 13.28 20.70 -10.47
CA ILE A 350 14.40 21.32 -11.19
C ILE A 350 15.27 22.09 -10.17
N GLY A 351 16.59 21.90 -10.22
CA GLY A 351 17.52 22.53 -9.27
C GLY A 351 17.74 21.71 -8.00
N THR A 352 18.10 22.37 -6.90
CA THR A 352 18.28 21.74 -5.58
C THR A 352 17.03 21.87 -4.73
N LEU A 353 16.81 20.94 -3.81
CA LEU A 353 15.74 21.04 -2.81
C LEU A 353 16.00 22.22 -1.87
N THR A 354 17.27 22.50 -1.57
CA THR A 354 17.67 23.63 -0.74
C THR A 354 17.27 24.98 -1.35
N ASP A 355 17.52 25.20 -2.65
CA ASP A 355 17.15 26.44 -3.35
C ASP A 355 15.63 26.62 -3.43
N TRP A 356 14.89 25.53 -3.66
CA TRP A 356 13.43 25.56 -3.71
C TRP A 356 12.80 25.90 -2.35
N ILE A 357 13.30 25.31 -1.25
CA ILE A 357 12.88 25.65 0.11
C ILE A 357 13.18 27.13 0.42
N ALA A 358 14.34 27.64 0.01
CA ALA A 358 14.69 29.05 0.19
C ALA A 358 13.70 29.99 -0.53
N GLN A 359 13.27 29.64 -1.75
CA GLN A 359 12.29 30.41 -2.51
C GLN A 359 10.89 30.44 -1.85
N GLU A 360 10.43 29.34 -1.24
CA GLU A 360 9.19 29.35 -0.42
C GLU A 360 9.29 30.38 0.72
N HIS A 361 10.45 30.48 1.37
CA HIS A 361 10.67 31.42 2.47
C HIS A 361 10.82 32.88 2.00
N GLU A 362 11.39 33.14 0.82
CA GLU A 362 11.54 34.51 0.31
C GLU A 362 10.22 35.14 -0.13
N GLY A 363 9.32 34.35 -0.74
CA GLY A 363 7.96 34.79 -1.06
C GLY A 363 7.15 35.24 0.16
N SER A 364 7.52 34.77 1.36
CA SER A 364 6.86 35.13 2.63
C SER A 364 7.28 36.50 3.19
N LYS A 365 8.32 37.17 2.65
CA LYS A 365 8.84 38.45 3.21
C LYS A 365 7.98 39.69 2.88
N ASN A 366 6.99 39.56 1.99
CA ASN A 366 6.10 40.68 1.60
C ASN A 366 4.87 40.85 2.52
N GLY A 367 4.76 40.07 3.59
CA GLY A 367 3.75 40.24 4.65
C GLY A 367 4.40 40.59 5.99
N THR A 368 4.09 41.79 6.50
CA THR A 368 4.33 42.34 7.85
C THR A 368 5.37 41.66 8.76
N SER A 369 6.51 42.34 8.96
CA SER A 369 7.58 41.97 9.89
C SER A 369 7.18 42.05 11.38
N SER A 370 7.42 40.98 12.14
CA SER A 370 8.33 41.03 13.31
C SER A 370 8.76 39.61 13.75
N ASN A 371 9.85 39.51 14.54
CA ASN A 371 10.40 38.28 15.16
C ASN A 371 11.25 37.30 14.31
N VAL A 372 11.87 37.75 13.21
CA VAL A 372 12.74 36.91 12.35
C VAL A 372 14.17 36.66 12.92
N ALA A 373 14.53 37.24 14.07
CA ALA A 373 15.89 37.12 14.62
C ALA A 373 16.21 35.81 15.39
N GLY A 374 15.20 35.02 15.74
CA GLY A 374 15.34 33.86 16.64
C GLY A 374 15.68 32.53 15.97
N VAL A 375 15.15 32.27 14.77
CA VAL A 375 15.14 30.93 14.16
C VAL A 375 16.41 30.63 13.37
N ASN A 376 16.86 31.55 12.50
CA ASN A 376 18.07 31.32 11.68
C ASN A 376 19.34 31.14 12.52
N ARG A 377 19.43 31.80 13.70
CA ARG A 377 20.54 31.59 14.66
C ARG A 377 20.61 30.16 15.24
N LYS A 378 19.55 29.35 15.13
CA LYS A 378 19.56 27.93 15.52
C LYS A 378 19.77 26.96 14.35
N LEU A 379 19.59 27.40 13.10
CA LEU A 379 19.73 26.54 11.91
C LEU A 379 21.05 26.77 11.14
N ASP A 380 21.61 27.98 11.18
CA ASP A 380 22.88 28.32 10.51
C ASP A 380 24.14 27.96 11.34
N GLY A 381 23.96 27.44 12.57
CA GLY A 381 25.05 27.11 13.50
C GLY A 381 25.94 25.91 13.12
N LEU A 382 25.76 25.33 11.93
CA LEU A 382 26.43 24.10 11.48
C LEU A 382 27.19 24.29 10.15
N GLN A 383 28.03 25.32 10.06
CA GLN A 383 29.21 25.27 9.19
C GLN A 383 30.48 24.93 10.02
N PRO A 384 31.27 23.92 9.61
CA PRO A 384 32.47 23.53 10.34
C PRO A 384 33.64 24.43 9.97
N ASN A 385 33.91 25.47 10.78
CA ASN A 385 35.12 26.29 10.62
C ASN A 385 35.97 26.33 11.90
N LEU A 386 37.17 25.75 11.77
CA LEU A 386 38.40 26.11 12.49
C LEU A 386 38.30 26.21 14.02
N ALA A 387 38.49 25.07 14.70
CA ALA A 387 38.92 25.06 16.08
C ALA A 387 40.31 25.73 16.20
N LYS A 388 40.36 26.90 16.83
CA LYS A 388 41.63 27.51 17.26
C LYS A 388 42.22 26.69 18.40
N THR A 389 43.53 26.53 18.37
CA THR A 389 44.34 26.03 19.48
C THR A 389 44.17 26.92 20.72
N SER A 390 44.00 26.30 21.88
CA SER A 390 44.40 26.87 23.16
C SER A 390 45.44 25.94 23.80
N GLN A 391 46.55 26.53 24.26
CA GLN A 391 47.56 25.86 25.07
C GLN A 391 47.10 25.79 26.53
N ASP A 392 48.01 25.35 27.41
CA ASP A 392 47.86 25.21 28.88
C ASP A 392 47.14 23.89 29.25
N THR A 393 47.83 22.75 29.35
CA THR A 393 49.03 22.39 30.16
C THR A 393 48.74 22.38 31.67
N GLU A 394 48.55 21.17 32.22
CA GLU A 394 49.24 20.76 33.45
C GLU A 394 49.38 19.23 33.50
N GLU A 395 50.54 18.76 33.96
CA GLU A 395 50.93 17.34 33.97
C GLU A 395 50.54 16.66 35.30
N VAL A 396 50.28 15.35 35.27
CA VAL A 396 50.78 14.44 36.32
C VAL A 396 51.39 13.19 35.66
N THR A 397 52.55 12.79 36.17
CA THR A 397 53.52 11.87 35.59
C THR A 397 53.35 10.40 36.00
N ALA A 398 53.82 9.50 35.13
CA ALA A 398 54.45 8.23 35.52
C ALA A 398 55.47 7.78 34.44
N GLN A 399 56.64 7.29 34.87
CA GLN A 399 57.79 6.94 34.00
C GLN A 399 58.44 5.59 34.49
N PRO A 400 59.50 5.02 33.86
CA PRO A 400 59.40 3.65 33.33
C PRO A 400 60.51 2.65 33.77
N GLY A 401 60.44 1.40 33.27
CA GLY A 401 61.47 0.35 33.33
C GLY A 401 60.85 -1.07 33.40
N GLU A 402 61.40 -2.15 32.85
CA GLU A 402 62.62 -2.38 32.05
C GLU A 402 62.41 -3.57 31.07
N HIS A 403 63.35 -3.75 30.13
CA HIS A 403 63.47 -4.91 29.22
C HIS A 403 64.20 -6.09 29.94
N PRO A 404 64.20 -7.35 29.43
CA PRO A 404 64.87 -7.75 28.18
C PRO A 404 63.97 -8.75 27.39
N GLU A 405 64.37 -9.70 26.53
CA GLU A 405 65.53 -9.81 25.61
C GLU A 405 65.01 -10.39 24.25
N ASN A 406 65.88 -10.96 23.41
CA ASN A 406 65.54 -11.62 22.14
C ASN A 406 66.59 -12.69 21.77
N PRO A 407 66.24 -13.80 21.09
CA PRO A 407 67.06 -14.24 19.94
C PRO A 407 66.18 -14.73 18.76
N LYS A 408 66.23 -14.08 17.60
CA LYS A 408 67.23 -14.19 16.49
C LYS A 408 66.98 -15.30 15.45
N ASP A 409 66.94 -14.83 14.20
CA ASP A 409 67.38 -15.44 12.93
C ASP A 409 66.70 -16.69 12.35
N GLY A 410 66.24 -16.58 11.09
CA GLY A 410 66.39 -17.70 10.14
C GLY A 410 65.37 -17.92 9.02
N LYS A 411 65.50 -17.17 7.92
CA LYS A 411 65.23 -17.58 6.51
C LYS A 411 63.81 -18.02 6.08
N SER A 412 63.33 -17.39 5.01
CA SER A 412 62.34 -17.97 4.07
C SER A 412 62.90 -19.20 3.35
N PRO A 413 62.04 -20.03 2.73
CA PRO A 413 61.97 -19.92 1.27
C PRO A 413 60.55 -20.03 0.66
N ARG A 414 60.43 -19.56 -0.60
CA ARG A 414 59.36 -19.92 -1.54
C ARG A 414 59.66 -21.28 -2.20
N LEU A 415 58.67 -21.81 -2.94
CA LEU A 415 58.64 -22.94 -3.91
C LEU A 415 57.78 -24.12 -3.42
N ASP A 416 57.13 -24.92 -4.28
CA ASP A 416 56.40 -24.61 -5.53
C ASP A 416 55.46 -25.79 -5.85
N LEU A 417 54.69 -25.66 -6.94
CA LEU A 417 53.77 -26.61 -7.59
C LEU A 417 54.06 -28.14 -7.55
N ASN A 418 52.94 -28.88 -7.60
CA ASN A 418 52.71 -30.22 -8.21
C ASN A 418 53.05 -31.53 -7.47
N GLN A 419 51.99 -32.30 -7.16
CA GLN A 419 51.70 -33.64 -7.73
C GLN A 419 50.22 -34.00 -7.47
N LYS A 420 49.40 -34.11 -8.54
CA LYS A 420 48.85 -35.36 -9.14
C LYS A 420 47.94 -36.17 -8.20
N LEU A 421 46.62 -36.23 -8.44
CA LEU A 421 45.87 -36.89 -9.55
C LEU A 421 45.63 -38.39 -9.34
N ASP A 422 44.41 -38.73 -8.94
CA ASP A 422 43.47 -39.64 -9.63
C ASP A 422 42.08 -38.96 -9.51
N GLY A 423 41.16 -38.99 -10.46
CA GLY A 423 40.87 -40.05 -11.44
C GLY A 423 39.76 -40.92 -10.84
N SER A 424 38.48 -40.88 -11.26
CA SER A 424 37.98 -40.75 -12.64
C SER A 424 36.60 -40.06 -12.75
N GLN A 425 36.44 -39.18 -13.75
CA GLN A 425 35.15 -38.97 -14.45
C GLN A 425 34.80 -40.27 -15.24
N THR A 426 33.58 -40.56 -15.69
CA THR A 426 32.83 -40.02 -16.86
C THR A 426 31.57 -40.91 -17.04
N ASP A 427 30.55 -40.67 -17.86
CA ASP A 427 30.02 -39.49 -18.55
C ASP A 427 28.53 -39.72 -18.94
N THR A 428 27.93 -38.66 -19.49
CA THR A 428 26.63 -38.55 -20.15
C THR A 428 26.32 -39.52 -21.31
N SER A 429 25.03 -39.86 -21.49
CA SER A 429 24.30 -39.89 -22.79
C SER A 429 22.79 -39.73 -22.51
N ILE A 430 22.06 -38.77 -23.10
CA ILE A 430 21.51 -38.74 -24.47
C ILE A 430 20.74 -40.02 -24.82
N TYR A 431 19.43 -39.89 -25.06
CA TYR A 431 18.64 -40.73 -25.97
C TYR A 431 17.41 -39.96 -26.50
N ASP A 432 17.20 -40.05 -27.82
CA ASP A 432 16.02 -39.58 -28.56
C ASP A 432 15.03 -40.75 -28.84
N ASP A 433 13.85 -40.41 -29.38
CA ASP A 433 12.67 -41.24 -29.65
C ASP A 433 12.89 -42.53 -30.49
N THR A 434 12.06 -43.57 -30.26
CA THR A 434 11.08 -44.05 -31.28
C THR A 434 10.06 -45.08 -30.75
N GLU A 435 8.79 -44.83 -31.08
CA GLU A 435 7.62 -45.70 -31.39
C GLU A 435 7.49 -47.15 -30.84
N GLU A 436 6.33 -47.44 -30.22
CA GLU A 436 5.37 -48.43 -30.78
C GLU A 436 3.91 -48.16 -30.31
N GLU A 437 2.92 -48.53 -31.13
CA GLU A 437 1.50 -48.16 -30.99
C GLU A 437 0.66 -49.10 -30.08
N THR A 438 -0.47 -48.61 -29.53
CA THR A 438 -1.81 -49.20 -29.82
C THR A 438 -3.03 -48.40 -29.29
N VAL A 439 -3.69 -47.66 -30.23
CA VAL A 439 -5.15 -47.68 -30.52
C VAL A 439 -6.22 -47.13 -29.52
N ALA A 440 -6.95 -46.10 -30.02
CA ALA A 440 -8.39 -45.72 -29.81
C ALA A 440 -8.86 -45.12 -28.46
N LEU A 441 -9.78 -44.12 -28.38
CA LEU A 441 -10.54 -43.27 -29.34
C LEU A 441 -10.96 -41.94 -28.59
N PRO A 442 -11.51 -40.89 -29.24
CA PRO A 442 -11.24 -39.50 -28.85
C PRO A 442 -12.31 -38.81 -27.97
N LYS A 443 -11.92 -37.67 -27.39
CA LYS A 443 -12.85 -36.61 -26.95
C LYS A 443 -12.45 -35.28 -27.59
N GLU A 444 -13.43 -34.62 -28.20
CA GLU A 444 -13.24 -33.43 -29.03
C GLU A 444 -12.78 -32.21 -28.22
N HIS A 445 -11.83 -31.44 -28.78
CA HIS A 445 -11.61 -30.06 -28.35
C HIS A 445 -12.74 -29.15 -28.86
N PRO A 446 -13.33 -28.29 -28.02
CA PRO A 446 -14.28 -27.28 -28.49
C PRO A 446 -13.57 -26.25 -29.36
N LYS A 447 -14.05 -26.09 -30.59
CA LYS A 447 -13.58 -25.08 -31.54
C LYS A 447 -13.81 -23.67 -30.99
N THR A 448 -12.87 -22.76 -31.26
CA THR A 448 -13.05 -21.32 -31.10
C THR A 448 -14.31 -20.85 -31.82
N PRO A 449 -15.22 -20.10 -31.17
CA PRO A 449 -16.35 -19.49 -31.86
C PRO A 449 -15.86 -18.46 -32.87
N LYS A 450 -16.41 -18.48 -34.08
CA LYS A 450 -16.17 -17.42 -35.08
C LYS A 450 -16.87 -16.14 -34.61
N ASP A 451 -16.19 -15.00 -34.73
CA ASP A 451 -16.84 -13.69 -34.62
C ASP A 451 -17.95 -13.59 -35.68
N GLY A 452 -19.18 -13.30 -35.25
CA GLY A 452 -20.34 -13.24 -36.15
C GLY A 452 -21.72 -13.28 -35.50
N GLU A 453 -21.86 -13.77 -34.26
CA GLU A 453 -23.13 -13.65 -33.53
C GLU A 453 -23.35 -12.19 -33.09
N SER A 454 -24.44 -11.58 -33.56
CA SER A 454 -24.63 -10.14 -33.45
C SER A 454 -24.68 -9.66 -31.99
N SER A 455 -23.94 -8.58 -31.70
CA SER A 455 -23.87 -7.96 -30.37
C SER A 455 -25.24 -7.63 -29.76
N ILE A 456 -26.22 -7.38 -30.65
CA ILE A 456 -27.63 -7.12 -30.35
C ILE A 456 -28.27 -8.29 -29.59
N VAL A 457 -28.01 -9.55 -29.97
CA VAL A 457 -28.60 -10.73 -29.30
C VAL A 457 -28.03 -10.89 -27.89
N ARG A 458 -26.72 -10.72 -27.71
CA ARG A 458 -26.07 -10.75 -26.38
C ARG A 458 -26.56 -9.64 -25.47
N ASP A 459 -26.80 -8.43 -25.99
CA ASP A 459 -27.32 -7.32 -25.19
C ASP A 459 -28.81 -7.47 -24.85
N LEU A 460 -29.61 -8.05 -25.75
CA LEU A 460 -30.99 -8.48 -25.47
C LEU A 460 -31.05 -9.57 -24.40
N GLU A 461 -30.18 -10.59 -24.46
CA GLU A 461 -30.11 -11.65 -23.46
C GLU A 461 -29.69 -11.12 -22.08
N ARG A 462 -28.77 -10.13 -22.05
CA ARG A 462 -28.42 -9.39 -20.83
C ARG A 462 -29.61 -8.61 -20.27
N LYS A 463 -30.38 -7.91 -21.11
CA LYS A 463 -31.61 -7.21 -20.70
C LYS A 463 -32.66 -8.19 -20.16
N LEU A 464 -32.84 -9.35 -20.80
CA LEU A 464 -33.75 -10.41 -20.36
C LEU A 464 -33.40 -10.93 -18.95
N LYS A 465 -32.11 -11.19 -18.68
CA LYS A 465 -31.62 -11.60 -17.36
C LYS A 465 -31.82 -10.53 -16.28
N THR A 466 -31.71 -9.25 -16.63
CA THR A 466 -32.05 -8.14 -15.71
C THR A 466 -33.56 -8.09 -15.44
N LEU A 467 -34.39 -8.23 -16.47
CA LEU A 467 -35.86 -8.28 -16.34
C LEU A 467 -36.31 -9.42 -15.41
N GLN A 468 -35.72 -10.61 -15.57
CA GLN A 468 -36.00 -11.76 -14.70
C GLN A 468 -35.65 -11.52 -13.23
N ARG A 469 -34.54 -10.83 -12.92
CA ARG A 469 -34.21 -10.45 -11.53
C ARG A 469 -35.24 -9.49 -10.95
N ASN A 470 -35.65 -8.49 -11.72
CA ASN A 470 -36.62 -7.49 -11.26
C ASN A 470 -37.99 -8.14 -10.96
N ILE A 471 -38.43 -9.10 -11.78
CA ILE A 471 -39.65 -9.90 -11.51
C ILE A 471 -39.50 -10.74 -10.23
N ALA A 472 -38.35 -11.37 -10.00
CA ALA A 472 -38.09 -12.14 -8.79
C ALA A 472 -38.08 -11.24 -7.53
N GLN A 473 -37.51 -10.04 -7.63
CA GLN A 473 -37.50 -9.07 -6.54
C GLN A 473 -38.91 -8.54 -6.23
N LEU A 474 -39.72 -8.20 -7.24
CA LEU A 474 -41.12 -7.79 -7.04
C LEU A 474 -41.93 -8.90 -6.34
N ARG A 475 -41.80 -10.15 -6.79
CA ARG A 475 -42.49 -11.30 -6.18
C ARG A 475 -42.13 -11.48 -4.71
N LYS A 476 -40.85 -11.28 -4.35
CA LYS A 476 -40.41 -11.32 -2.96
C LYS A 476 -41.09 -10.21 -2.14
N THR A 477 -41.08 -8.97 -2.63
CA THR A 477 -41.76 -7.85 -1.96
C THR A 477 -43.26 -8.11 -1.79
N THR A 478 -43.95 -8.71 -2.77
CA THR A 478 -45.36 -9.11 -2.62
C THR A 478 -45.54 -10.20 -1.55
N GLN A 479 -44.65 -11.20 -1.48
CA GLN A 479 -44.70 -12.23 -0.44
C GLN A 479 -44.43 -11.67 0.96
N ASP A 480 -43.48 -10.74 1.09
CA ASP A 480 -43.14 -10.10 2.36
C ASP A 480 -44.33 -9.25 2.88
N ILE A 481 -45.08 -8.56 2.00
CA ILE A 481 -46.31 -7.82 2.35
C ILE A 481 -47.47 -8.77 2.71
N MET A 482 -47.58 -9.93 2.05
CA MET A 482 -48.65 -10.91 2.31
C MET A 482 -48.37 -11.86 3.50
N ALA A 483 -47.22 -11.76 4.15
CA ALA A 483 -46.82 -12.65 5.24
C ALA A 483 -47.58 -12.47 6.58
N PRO A 484 -48.04 -11.25 6.98
CA PRO A 484 -48.79 -11.08 8.23
C PRO A 484 -50.27 -11.50 8.10
N ARG A 485 -50.79 -12.27 9.06
CA ARG A 485 -52.24 -12.45 9.25
C ARG A 485 -52.85 -11.24 9.97
N LYS A 486 -52.88 -10.10 9.29
CA LYS A 486 -53.71 -8.93 9.64
C LYS A 486 -54.58 -8.56 8.45
N GLU A 487 -55.71 -7.92 8.71
CA GLU A 487 -56.46 -7.23 7.66
C GLU A 487 -55.56 -6.10 7.13
N LEU A 488 -55.31 -6.12 5.82
CA LEU A 488 -54.53 -5.11 5.11
C LEU A 488 -55.28 -3.78 5.18
N ASP A 489 -54.58 -2.69 5.47
CA ASP A 489 -55.19 -1.36 5.42
C ASP A 489 -55.34 -0.85 3.96
N ASP A 490 -55.99 0.31 3.81
CA ASP A 490 -56.24 0.92 2.50
C ASP A 490 -54.94 1.34 1.78
N GLU A 491 -53.86 1.62 2.51
CA GLU A 491 -52.56 2.04 1.96
C GLU A 491 -51.73 0.83 1.48
N GLU A 492 -51.69 -0.25 2.26
CA GLU A 492 -51.12 -1.54 1.86
C GLU A 492 -51.89 -2.14 0.67
N SER A 493 -53.22 -2.05 0.68
CA SER A 493 -54.09 -2.51 -0.42
C SER A 493 -53.84 -1.71 -1.71
N THR A 494 -53.75 -0.38 -1.61
CA THR A 494 -53.40 0.48 -2.76
C THR A 494 -51.99 0.18 -3.28
N THR A 495 -51.03 -0.08 -2.38
CA THR A 495 -49.66 -0.46 -2.73
C THR A 495 -49.60 -1.79 -3.47
N LEU A 496 -50.36 -2.81 -3.03
CA LEU A 496 -50.46 -4.10 -3.71
C LEU A 496 -51.09 -3.99 -5.11
N VAL A 497 -52.11 -3.16 -5.29
CA VAL A 497 -52.68 -2.86 -6.62
C VAL A 497 -51.64 -2.20 -7.53
N GLY A 498 -50.87 -1.23 -7.02
CA GLY A 498 -49.78 -0.59 -7.76
C GLY A 498 -48.63 -1.54 -8.12
N ILE A 499 -48.32 -2.52 -7.27
CA ILE A 499 -47.35 -3.59 -7.55
C ILE A 499 -47.90 -4.54 -8.63
N GLY A 500 -49.19 -4.91 -8.57
CA GLY A 500 -49.86 -5.73 -9.57
C GLY A 500 -49.83 -5.11 -10.97
N GLN A 501 -50.22 -3.83 -11.07
CA GLN A 501 -50.16 -3.07 -12.34
C GLN A 501 -48.74 -2.99 -12.92
N LYS A 502 -47.74 -2.74 -12.06
CA LYS A 502 -46.33 -2.77 -12.48
C LYS A 502 -45.89 -4.15 -12.96
N LEU A 503 -46.32 -5.22 -12.29
CA LEU A 503 -45.99 -6.59 -12.66
C LEU A 503 -46.61 -6.98 -14.02
N ASP A 504 -47.84 -6.54 -14.30
CA ASP A 504 -48.51 -6.83 -15.58
C ASP A 504 -47.91 -6.02 -16.73
N ALA A 505 -47.54 -4.76 -16.53
CA ALA A 505 -46.74 -4.00 -17.49
C ALA A 505 -45.39 -4.70 -17.78
N PHE A 506 -44.71 -5.20 -16.73
CA PHE A 506 -43.44 -5.92 -16.87
C PHE A 506 -43.57 -7.26 -17.61
N LYS A 507 -44.69 -7.99 -17.44
CA LYS A 507 -44.99 -9.21 -18.22
C LYS A 507 -45.17 -8.87 -19.70
N GLN A 508 -45.82 -7.75 -20.01
CA GLN A 508 -46.02 -7.30 -21.39
C GLN A 508 -44.68 -6.95 -22.05
N GLU A 509 -43.83 -6.16 -21.40
CA GLU A 509 -42.47 -5.85 -21.86
C GLU A 509 -41.61 -7.12 -22.06
N PHE A 510 -41.72 -8.10 -21.15
CA PHE A 510 -41.03 -9.38 -21.27
C PHE A 510 -41.51 -10.19 -22.50
N ALA A 511 -42.82 -10.23 -22.74
CA ALA A 511 -43.39 -10.92 -23.90
C ALA A 511 -42.98 -10.26 -25.22
N ASP A 512 -43.01 -8.92 -25.29
CA ASP A 512 -42.60 -8.18 -26.48
C ASP A 512 -41.09 -8.32 -26.76
N ALA A 513 -40.25 -8.29 -25.71
CA ALA A 513 -38.82 -8.57 -25.83
C ALA A 513 -38.54 -10.01 -26.32
N GLN A 514 -39.25 -11.00 -25.80
CA GLN A 514 -39.11 -12.40 -26.20
C GLN A 514 -39.55 -12.61 -27.67
N LYS A 515 -40.66 -12.00 -28.09
CA LYS A 515 -41.13 -11.99 -29.48
C LYS A 515 -40.10 -11.33 -30.42
N THR A 516 -39.52 -10.19 -30.01
CA THR A 516 -38.49 -9.49 -30.78
C THR A 516 -37.24 -10.36 -31.00
N ILE A 517 -36.79 -11.09 -29.96
CA ILE A 517 -35.68 -12.04 -30.08
C ILE A 517 -36.03 -13.15 -31.07
N GLN A 518 -37.25 -13.70 -31.01
CA GLN A 518 -37.70 -14.78 -31.87
C GLN A 518 -37.80 -14.34 -33.35
N GLU A 519 -38.26 -13.12 -33.62
CA GLU A 519 -38.27 -12.53 -34.96
C GLU A 519 -36.86 -12.28 -35.53
N ILE A 520 -35.90 -11.86 -34.69
CA ILE A 520 -34.49 -11.69 -35.09
C ILE A 520 -33.86 -13.05 -35.46
N VAL A 521 -34.09 -14.09 -34.66
CA VAL A 521 -33.59 -15.46 -34.91
C VAL A 521 -34.19 -16.05 -36.19
N VAL A 522 -35.48 -15.84 -36.46
CA VAL A 522 -36.13 -16.29 -37.70
C VAL A 522 -35.55 -15.56 -38.93
N ARG A 523 -35.27 -14.25 -38.83
CA ARG A 523 -34.66 -13.48 -39.93
C ARG A 523 -33.19 -13.83 -40.24
N GLN A 524 -32.47 -14.48 -39.32
CA GLN A 524 -31.09 -14.90 -39.52
C GLN A 524 -30.95 -16.35 -40.04
N SER A 525 -32.07 -17.05 -40.28
CA SER A 525 -32.06 -18.39 -40.88
C SER A 525 -32.07 -18.31 -42.41
N PRO A 526 -31.06 -18.87 -43.13
CA PRO A 526 -31.04 -18.82 -44.59
C PRO A 526 -32.11 -19.72 -45.21
N SER A 527 -32.79 -19.21 -46.25
CA SER A 527 -33.85 -19.92 -46.97
C SER A 527 -33.31 -21.10 -47.79
N ALA A 528 -33.36 -22.30 -47.23
CA ALA A 528 -33.05 -23.55 -47.93
C ALA A 528 -34.31 -24.18 -48.55
N SER A 529 -34.86 -23.56 -49.60
CA SER A 529 -35.91 -24.19 -50.43
C SER A 529 -36.00 -23.60 -51.85
N LYS A 530 -35.21 -24.18 -52.78
CA LYS A 530 -35.64 -24.43 -54.17
C LYS A 530 -34.62 -25.31 -54.90
N ASN A 531 -34.94 -26.60 -54.96
CA ASN A 531 -34.60 -27.47 -56.07
C ASN A 531 -35.64 -28.59 -56.16
N LEU A 532 -36.82 -28.19 -56.63
CA LEU A 532 -37.65 -28.91 -57.59
C LEU A 532 -38.45 -27.86 -58.37
#